data_AF-A0A519Y903-F1
#
_entry.id   AF-A0A519Y903-F1
#
_cell.length_a   1.000
_cell.length_b   1.000
_cell.length_c   1.000
_cell.angle_alpha   90.00
_cell.angle_beta   90.00
_cell.angle_gamma   90.00
#
_symmetry.space_group_name_H-M   'P 1'
#
loop_
_entity.id
_entity.type
_entity.pdbx_description
1 polymer ?
#
loop_
_entity_poly.entity_id
_entity_poly.type
_entity_poly.pdbx_seq_one_letter_code
_entity_poly.pdbx_strand_id
1 'polypeptide(L)'
;MVAQISWAVLVVLGVLIIGFLAIVARMYQKAVQGEALVRTGMGDTKVSFSGILIVPILHKMEVMDIKLKTIIISRAGAEGL
;
A
#
# COMPACT_ATOMS: atom_id res chain seq x y z
N MET A 1 14.69 -39.80 21.09
CA MET A 1 14.41 -39.52 19.66
C MET A 1 13.14 -38.70 19.47
N VAL A 2 11.98 -39.10 20.03
CA VAL A 2 10.70 -38.37 19.90
C VAL A 2 10.76 -36.91 20.40
N ALA A 3 11.47 -36.66 21.51
CA ALA A 3 11.64 -35.31 22.06
C ALA A 3 12.45 -34.35 21.15
N GLN A 4 13.34 -34.87 20.31
CA GLN A 4 14.11 -34.01 19.39
C GLN A 4 13.26 -33.62 18.17
N ILE A 5 12.36 -34.51 17.75
CA ILE A 5 11.43 -34.27 16.63
C ILE A 5 10.38 -33.23 17.04
N SER A 6 9.87 -33.26 18.28
CA SER A 6 8.88 -32.29 18.74
C SER A 6 9.42 -30.86 18.82
N TRP A 7 10.68 -30.68 19.21
CA TRP A 7 11.34 -29.37 19.21
C TRP A 7 11.58 -28.85 17.79
N ALA A 8 12.00 -29.72 16.86
CA ALA A 8 12.16 -29.36 15.46
C ALA A 8 10.84 -28.89 14.81
N VAL A 9 9.73 -29.59 15.09
CA VAL A 9 8.40 -29.20 14.59
C VAL A 9 7.96 -27.84 15.14
N LEU A 10 8.18 -27.58 16.42
CA LEU A 10 7.86 -26.28 17.03
C LEU A 10 8.67 -25.13 16.41
N VAL A 11 9.96 -25.34 16.14
CA VAL A 11 10.82 -24.33 15.50
C VAL A 11 10.35 -24.05 14.07
N VAL A 12 10.06 -25.09 13.28
CA VAL A 12 9.57 -24.93 11.89
C VAL A 12 8.22 -24.20 11.87
N LEU A 13 7.31 -24.56 12.77
CA LEU A 13 6.01 -23.91 12.87
C LEU A 13 6.15 -22.43 13.28
N GLY A 14 7.06 -22.13 14.22
CA GLY A 14 7.36 -20.76 14.63
C GLY A 14 7.90 -19.90 13.48
N VAL A 15 8.83 -20.44 12.69
CA VAL A 15 9.38 -19.73 11.51
C VAL A 15 8.31 -19.49 10.45
N LEU A 16 7.42 -20.46 10.21
CA LEU A 16 6.30 -20.32 9.26
C LEU A 16 5.33 -19.20 9.67
N ILE A 17 4.98 -19.13 10.96
CA ILE A 17 4.08 -18.10 11.48
C ILE A 17 4.72 -16.71 11.36
N ILE A 18 6.00 -16.57 11.71
CA ILE A 18 6.72 -15.30 11.57
C ILE A 18 6.83 -14.88 10.10
N GLY A 19 7.12 -15.83 9.20
CA GLY A 19 7.16 -15.58 7.76
C GLY A 19 5.81 -15.08 7.22
N PHE A 20 4.71 -15.70 7.66
CA PHE A 20 3.36 -15.26 7.28
C PHE A 20 3.03 -13.86 7.82
N LEU A 21 3.34 -13.58 9.08
CA LEU A 21 3.16 -12.26 9.67
C LEU A 21 3.97 -11.18 8.93
N ALA A 22 5.20 -11.49 8.53
CA ALA A 22 6.04 -10.56 7.79
C ALA A 22 5.44 -10.21 6.41
N ILE A 23 4.81 -11.18 5.74
CA ILE A 23 4.10 -10.94 4.47
C ILE A 23 2.90 -10.02 4.70
N VAL A 24 2.07 -10.30 5.71
CA VAL A 24 0.90 -9.48 6.05
C VAL A 24 1.31 -8.06 6.49
N ALA A 25 2.41 -7.92 7.24
CA ALA A 25 2.93 -6.62 7.63
C ALA A 25 3.38 -5.77 6.43
N ARG A 26 4.01 -6.40 5.41
CA ARG A 26 4.41 -5.70 4.17
C ARG A 26 3.22 -5.24 3.32
N MET A 27 2.04 -5.81 3.53
CA MET A 27 0.82 -5.45 2.82
C MET A 27 0.17 -4.17 3.38
N TYR A 28 0.56 -3.71 4.55
CA TYR A 28 0.02 -2.46 5.10
C TYR A 28 0.87 -1.27 4.64
N GLN A 29 0.31 -0.48 3.71
CA GLN A 29 0.93 0.78 3.29
C GLN A 29 0.16 1.96 3.88
N LYS A 30 0.92 2.84 4.55
CA LYS A 30 0.38 4.04 5.18
C LYS A 30 0.44 5.20 4.19
N ALA A 31 -0.64 5.97 4.09
CA ALA A 31 -0.67 7.14 3.21
C ALA A 31 0.12 8.30 3.85
N VAL A 32 0.87 9.02 3.03
CA VAL A 32 1.57 10.26 3.43
C VAL A 32 0.62 11.43 3.18
N GLN A 33 0.67 12.45 4.04
CA GLN A 33 -0.18 13.63 3.91
C GLN A 33 0.05 14.33 2.56
N GLY A 34 -1.03 14.58 1.82
CA GLY A 34 -0.98 15.17 0.47
C GLY A 34 -0.86 14.13 -0.65
N GLU A 35 -0.88 12.84 -0.33
CA GLU A 35 -0.93 11.74 -1.30
C GLU A 35 -2.17 10.87 -1.02
N ALA A 36 -2.87 10.44 -2.07
CA ALA A 36 -3.99 9.52 -2.01
C ALA A 36 -3.54 8.15 -2.53
N LEU A 37 -3.87 7.10 -1.78
CA LEU A 37 -3.59 5.73 -2.19
C LEU A 37 -4.77 5.21 -3.00
N VAL A 38 -4.53 4.92 -4.28
CA VAL A 38 -5.49 4.29 -5.19
C VAL A 38 -5.13 2.80 -5.27
N ARG A 39 -6.03 1.95 -4.80
CA ARG A 39 -5.93 0.49 -4.93
C ARG A 39 -6.78 0.07 -6.13
N THR A 40 -6.14 -0.41 -7.19
CA THR A 40 -6.78 -0.85 -8.44
C THR A 40 -6.55 -2.36 -8.60
N GLY A 41 -7.55 -3.17 -8.93
CA GLY A 41 -7.37 -4.63 -9.02
C GLY A 41 -8.67 -5.39 -9.28
N MET A 42 -8.67 -6.70 -9.01
CA MET A 42 -9.82 -7.56 -9.28
C MET A 42 -10.96 -7.27 -8.29
N GLY A 43 -12.07 -6.72 -8.80
CA GLY A 43 -13.21 -6.23 -8.03
C GLY A 43 -13.43 -4.74 -8.28
N ASP A 44 -13.11 -3.92 -7.28
CA ASP A 44 -13.40 -2.48 -7.24
C ASP A 44 -12.18 -1.62 -6.95
N THR A 45 -12.14 -0.43 -7.54
CA THR A 45 -11.10 0.56 -7.27
C THR A 45 -11.44 1.32 -5.99
N LYS A 46 -10.57 1.23 -4.97
CA LYS A 46 -10.76 1.94 -3.69
C LYS A 46 -9.67 2.98 -3.49
N VAL A 47 -10.09 4.19 -3.15
CA VAL A 47 -9.23 5.31 -2.74
C VAL A 47 -9.25 5.48 -1.23
N SER A 48 -8.08 5.61 -0.61
CA SER A 48 -7.92 5.89 0.82
C SER A 48 -6.86 6.96 1.06
N PHE A 49 -7.15 7.88 1.98
CA PHE A 49 -6.29 9.01 2.34
C PHE A 49 -5.49 8.81 3.64
N SER A 50 -5.74 7.74 4.41
CA SER A 50 -5.03 7.45 5.67
C SER A 50 -4.12 6.22 5.57
N GLY A 51 -4.64 5.15 4.99
CA GLY A 51 -3.94 3.87 4.92
C GLY A 51 -4.88 2.80 4.41
N ILE A 52 -4.33 1.83 3.70
CA ILE A 52 -5.12 0.73 3.15
C ILE A 52 -4.26 -0.52 3.13
N LEU A 53 -4.88 -1.65 3.44
CA LEU A 53 -4.23 -2.95 3.30
C LEU A 53 -4.27 -3.33 1.82
N ILE A 54 -3.09 -3.49 1.23
CA ILE A 54 -2.87 -3.73 -0.19
C ILE A 54 -2.26 -5.10 -0.35
N VAL A 55 -2.96 -5.96 -1.08
CA VAL A 55 -2.41 -7.25 -1.50
C VAL A 55 -1.62 -7.00 -2.79
N PRO A 56 -0.27 -7.01 -2.79
CA PRO A 56 0.55 -6.61 -3.94
C PRO A 56 0.37 -7.52 -5.16
N ILE A 57 -0.11 -8.74 -4.96
CA ILE A 57 -0.30 -9.73 -6.04
C ILE A 57 -1.65 -9.54 -6.77
N LEU A 58 -2.68 -9.06 -6.06
CA LEU A 58 -4.04 -8.92 -6.60
C LEU A 58 -4.41 -7.47 -6.95
N HIS A 59 -3.71 -6.50 -6.37
CA HIS A 59 -4.02 -5.08 -6.52
C HIS A 59 -2.76 -4.29 -6.85
N LYS A 60 -2.87 -3.46 -7.86
CA LYS A 60 -1.91 -2.41 -8.18
C LYS A 60 -2.14 -1.24 -7.22
N MET A 61 -1.06 -0.77 -6.62
CA MET A 61 -1.03 0.44 -5.82
C MET A 61 -0.59 1.60 -6.70
N GLU A 62 -1.40 2.63 -6.78
CA GLU A 62 -1.04 3.90 -7.38
C GLU A 62 -1.10 5.01 -6.33
N VAL A 63 -0.03 5.80 -6.25
CA VAL A 63 0.05 6.94 -5.35
C VAL A 63 -0.26 8.20 -6.16
N MET A 64 -1.28 8.93 -5.74
CA MET A 64 -1.76 10.13 -6.42
C MET A 64 -1.46 11.37 -5.57
N ASP A 65 -0.68 12.30 -6.09
CA ASP A 65 -0.39 13.59 -5.44
C ASP A 65 -1.65 14.47 -5.49
N ILE A 66 -2.24 14.77 -4.34
CA ILE A 66 -3.41 15.65 -4.19
C ILE A 66 -3.03 17.04 -3.69
N LYS A 67 -1.73 17.41 -3.79
CA LYS A 67 -1.23 18.70 -3.34
C LYS A 67 -1.71 19.81 -4.26
N LEU A 68 -2.07 20.93 -3.66
CA LEU A 68 -2.45 22.14 -4.39
C LEU A 68 -1.22 22.69 -5.11
N LYS A 69 -1.32 22.79 -6.44
CA LYS A 69 -0.32 23.45 -7.29
C LYS A 69 -0.92 24.73 -7.83
N THR A 70 -0.29 25.86 -7.53
CA THR A 70 -0.71 27.16 -8.08
C THR A 70 -0.46 27.17 -9.58
N ILE A 71 -1.52 27.18 -10.36
CA ILE A 71 -1.45 27.39 -11.81
C ILE A 71 -1.40 28.89 -12.09
N ILE A 72 -0.36 29.35 -12.77
CA ILE A 72 -0.25 30.73 -13.23
C ILE A 72 -0.89 30.78 -14.62
N ILE A 73 -2.08 31.34 -14.71
CA ILE A 73 -2.80 31.46 -15.99
C ILE A 73 -2.28 32.74 -16.67
N SER A 74 -1.27 32.61 -17.52
CA SER A 74 -0.80 33.71 -18.36
C SER A 74 -1.82 33.99 -19.45
N ARG A 75 -2.65 35.02 -19.23
CA ARG A 75 -3.55 35.59 -20.24
C ARG A 75 -2.71 36.37 -21.24
N ALA A 76 -2.39 35.75 -22.38
CA ALA A 76 -1.72 36.38 -23.51
C ALA A 76 -2.74 36.65 -24.62
N GLY A 77 -3.58 37.67 -24.42
CA GLY A 77 -4.54 38.17 -25.41
C GLY A 77 -4.50 39.69 -25.45
N ALA A 78 -4.53 40.27 -26.65
CA ALA A 78 -4.35 41.72 -26.88
C ALA A 78 -5.50 42.60 -26.32
N GLU A 79 -6.59 42.02 -25.82
CA GLU A 79 -7.77 42.77 -25.33
C GLU A 79 -8.24 42.35 -23.93
N GLY A 80 -7.33 41.84 -23.11
CA GLY A 80 -7.58 41.65 -21.69
C GLY A 80 -8.39 40.40 -21.34
N LEU A 81 -8.30 40.05 -20.05
CA LEU A 81 -8.89 38.87 -19.42
C LEU A 81 -8.52 37.51 -20.05
#